data_AF-A0A669BBJ1-F1
#
_entry.id   AF-A0A669BBJ1-F1
#
_cell.length_a   1.000
_cell.length_b   1.000
_cell.length_c   1.000
_cell.angle_alpha   90.00
_cell.angle_beta   90.00
_cell.angle_gamma   90.00
#
_symmetry.space_group_name_H-M   'P 1'
#
loop_
_entity.id
_entity.type
_entity.pdbx_description
1 polymer ?
#
loop_
_entity_poly.entity_id
_entity_poly.type
_entity_poly.pdbx_seq_one_letter_code
_entity_poly.pdbx_strand_id
1 'polypeptide(L)' 'LFQQDNASSHTARAVQAFLNQEHIQTLPWQAFSPSMSLTEHLMNALSRHI' A
#
# COMPACT_ATOMS: atom_id res chain seq x y z
N LEU A 1 -0.17 -11.26 4.30
CA LEU A 1 0.01 -10.70 2.95
C LEU A 1 -0.37 -9.22 3.03
N PHE A 2 0.59 -8.33 2.83
CA PHE A 2 0.50 -6.89 3.08
C PHE A 2 0.25 -6.13 1.76
N GLN A 3 -0.66 -5.17 1.79
CA GLN A 3 -1.01 -4.35 0.63
C GLN A 3 -0.55 -2.92 0.87
N GLN A 4 0.21 -2.38 -0.08
CA GLN A 4 0.62 -0.98 -0.12
C GLN A 4 0.66 -0.52 -1.58
N ASP A 5 0.62 0.78 -1.80
CA ASP A 5 0.86 1.35 -3.13
C ASP A 5 2.37 1.34 -3.47
N ASN A 6 2.69 1.74 -4.71
CA ASN A 6 4.08 1.86 -5.18
C ASN A 6 4.67 3.26 -4.96
N ALA A 7 4.25 3.99 -3.91
CA ALA A 7 4.89 5.26 -3.59
C ALA A 7 6.41 5.08 -3.40
N SER A 8 7.19 6.10 -3.75
CA SER A 8 8.67 6.01 -3.70
C SER A 8 9.19 5.73 -2.29
N SER A 9 8.50 6.23 -1.26
CA SER A 9 8.78 5.92 0.15
C SER A 9 8.62 4.43 0.46
N HIS A 10 7.58 3.78 -0.06
CA HIS A 10 7.24 2.37 0.18
C HIS A 10 8.13 1.39 -0.60
N THR A 11 8.66 1.85 -1.74
CA THR A 11 9.57 1.08 -2.59
C THR A 11 11.06 1.36 -2.30
N ALA A 12 11.35 2.28 -1.37
CA ALA A 12 12.71 2.59 -0.96
C ALA A 12 13.45 1.36 -0.42
N ARG A 13 14.75 1.28 -0.70
CA ARG A 13 15.61 0.13 -0.32
C ARG A 13 15.52 -0.22 1.16
N ALA A 14 15.51 0.78 2.05
CA ALA A 14 15.43 0.57 3.49
C ALA A 14 14.10 -0.08 3.90
N VAL A 15 12.99 0.34 3.28
CA VAL A 15 11.66 -0.24 3.53
C VAL A 15 11.59 -1.67 3.02
N GLN A 16 12.10 -1.93 1.81
CA GLN A 16 12.15 -3.28 1.26
C GLN A 16 13.03 -4.22 2.11
N ALA A 17 14.17 -3.73 2.62
CA ALA A 17 15.02 -4.51 3.52
C ALA A 17 14.31 -4.86 4.83
N PHE A 18 13.60 -3.90 5.42
CA PHE A 18 12.78 -4.12 6.62
C PHE A 18 11.69 -5.17 6.36
N LEU A 19 10.90 -5.01 5.30
CA LEU A 19 9.82 -5.95 4.97
C LEU A 19 10.34 -7.38 4.78
N ASN A 20 11.50 -7.54 4.13
CA ASN A 20 12.15 -8.83 3.97
C ASN A 20 12.65 -9.41 5.30
N GLN A 21 13.29 -8.59 6.16
CA GLN A 21 13.77 -9.03 7.48
C GLN A 21 12.62 -9.51 8.38
N GLU A 22 11.49 -8.82 8.33
CA GLU A 22 10.30 -9.14 9.11
C GLU A 22 9.42 -10.20 8.44
N HIS A 23 9.86 -10.80 7.32
CA HIS A 23 9.14 -11.82 6.57
C HIS A 23 7.73 -11.37 6.12
N ILE A 24 7.57 -10.08 5.85
CA ILE A 24 6.30 -9.47 5.43
C ILE A 24 6.20 -9.56 3.91
N GLN A 25 5.37 -10.50 3.44
CA GLN A 25 5.06 -10.64 2.02
C GLN A 25 4.15 -9.50 1.55
N THR A 26 4.55 -8.78 0.50
CA THR A 26 3.78 -7.72 -0.14
C THR A 26 3.00 -8.22 -1.36
N LEU A 27 1.78 -7.73 -1.57
CA LEU A 27 1.06 -7.91 -2.83
C LEU A 27 1.71 -7.12 -3.96
N PRO A 28 1.81 -7.70 -5.18
CA PRO A 28 2.18 -6.93 -6.36
C PRO A 28 1.07 -5.92 -6.67
N TRP A 29 1.42 -4.63 -6.64
CA TRP A 29 0.49 -3.54 -6.96
C TRP A 29 0.57 -3.17 -8.43
N GLN A 30 -0.55 -3.21 -9.15
CA GLN A 30 -0.63 -2.66 -10.50
C GLN A 30 -0.60 -1.13 -10.44
N ALA A 31 0.31 -0.51 -11.21
CA ALA A 31 0.39 0.94 -11.28
C ALA A 31 -0.95 1.54 -11.76
N PHE A 32 -1.36 2.67 -11.17
CA PHE A 32 -2.62 3.37 -11.50
C PHE A 32 -3.92 2.60 -11.19
N SER A 33 -3.93 1.75 -10.17
CA SER A 33 -5.15 1.07 -9.69
C SER A 33 -5.64 1.57 -8.32
N PRO A 34 -5.98 2.86 -8.14
CA PRO A 34 -6.43 3.37 -6.85
C PRO A 34 -7.74 2.72 -6.37
N SER A 35 -8.56 2.20 -7.29
CA SER A 35 -9.77 1.44 -6.96
C SER A 35 -9.50 0.10 -6.25
N MET A 36 -8.26 -0.41 -6.28
CA MET A 36 -7.89 -1.66 -5.60
C MET A 36 -7.48 -1.45 -4.14
N SER A 37 -7.38 -0.20 -3.66
CA SER A 37 -6.82 0.10 -2.34
C SER A 37 -7.94 0.16 -1.31
N LEU A 38 -7.90 -0.76 -0.33
CA LEU A 38 -8.83 -0.73 0.80
C LEU A 38 -8.72 0.60 1.55
N THR A 39 -7.51 1.15 1.70
CA THR A 39 -7.27 2.43 2.37
C THR A 39 -7.94 3.58 1.61
N GLU A 40 -7.83 3.63 0.28
CA GLU A 40 -8.49 4.69 -0.50
C GLU A 40 -10.00 4.55 -0.48
N HIS A 41 -10.54 3.32 -0.54
CA HIS A 41 -11.97 3.09 -0.39
C HIS A 41 -12.49 3.57 0.97
N LEU A 42 -11.77 3.26 2.04
CA LEU A 42 -12.10 3.72 3.40
C LEU A 42 -12.02 5.25 3.51
N MET A 43 -10.96 5.88 3.01
CA MET A 43 -10.84 7.34 3.00
C MET A 43 -12.00 7.98 2.23
N ASN A 44 -12.35 7.45 1.07
CA ASN A 44 -13.46 7.94 0.26
C ASN A 44 -14.82 7.76 0.96
N ALA A 45 -15.01 6.67 1.71
CA ALA A 45 -16.18 6.47 2.57
C ALA A 45 -16.23 7.47 3.72
N LEU A 46 -15.09 7.71 4.39
CA LEU A 46 -15.00 8.70 5.46
C LEU A 46 -15.30 10.11 4.94
N SER A 47 -14.69 10.52 3.83
CA SER A 47 -14.92 11.82 3.17
C SER A 47 -16.38 12.09 2.79
N ARG A 48 -17.24 11.07 2.66
CA ARG A 48 -18.68 11.25 2.43
C ARG A 48 -19.48 11.56 3.70
N HIS A 49 -18.89 11.37 4.88
CA HIS A 49 -19.53 11.53 6.18
C HIS A 49 -18.93 12.69 7.00
N ILE A 50 -18.03 13.48 6.39
CA ILE A 50 -17.44 14.73 6.91
C ILE A 50 -17.79 15.86 5.94
#